data_AF-A0A6B3FAX0-F1
#
_entry.id   AF-A0A6B3FAX0-F1
#
_cell.length_a   1.000
_cell.length_b   1.000
_cell.length_c   1.000
_cell.angle_alpha   90.00
_cell.angle_beta   90.00
_cell.angle_gamma   90.00
#
_symmetry.space_group_name_H-M   'P 1'
#
loop_
_entity.id
_entity.type
_entity.pdbx_description
1 polymer ?
#
loop_
_entity_poly.entity_id
_entity_poly.type
_entity_poly.pdbx_seq_one_letter_code
_entity_poly.pdbx_strand_id
1 'polypeptide(L)'
;PNLHQVAQEVWPEAAVLYVDNDPVVLAHARARLSGTAERSVGYLEADALDPGPVLAAARSALDFGRPVALSLIALLHFVPDSAEPHALVRRYVDALPPGSHLLLSHGTRELLPAPT
;
A
#
# COMPACT_ATOMS: atom_id res chain seq x y z
N PRO A 1 -12.44 9.65 -3.20
CA PRO A 1 -11.63 9.99 -1.99
C PRO A 1 -10.38 9.10 -1.98
N ASN A 2 -9.27 9.62 -1.48
CA ASN A 2 -8.07 8.83 -1.24
C ASN A 2 -8.23 7.98 0.03
N LEU A 3 -7.48 6.88 0.15
CA LEU A 3 -7.55 5.97 1.30
C LEU A 3 -7.45 6.71 2.66
N HIS A 4 -6.49 7.62 2.82
CA HIS A 4 -6.33 8.37 4.07
C HIS A 4 -7.54 9.23 4.40
N GLN A 5 -8.24 9.80 3.40
CA GLN A 5 -9.43 10.62 3.64
C GLN A 5 -10.55 9.76 4.23
N VAL A 6 -10.80 8.59 3.64
CA VAL A 6 -11.80 7.63 4.14
C VAL A 6 -11.42 7.10 5.53
N ALA A 7 -10.14 6.79 5.74
CA ALA A 7 -9.67 6.35 7.06
C ALA A 7 -9.83 7.45 8.12
N GLN A 8 -9.52 8.70 7.78
CA GLN A 8 -9.58 9.85 8.68
C GLN A 8 -11.00 10.33 8.98
N GLU A 9 -11.97 10.05 8.10
CA GLU A 9 -13.39 10.23 8.39
C GLU A 9 -13.86 9.36 9.57
N VAL A 10 -13.28 8.16 9.74
CA VAL A 10 -13.63 7.22 10.82
C VAL A 10 -12.70 7.38 12.03
N TRP A 11 -11.40 7.55 11.78
CA TRP A 11 -10.36 7.70 12.79
C TRP A 11 -9.45 8.89 12.40
N PRO A 12 -9.65 10.09 12.97
CA PRO A 12 -8.94 11.30 12.56
C PRO A 12 -7.41 11.23 12.65
N GLU A 13 -6.87 10.45 13.60
CA GLU A 13 -5.42 10.28 13.80
C GLU A 13 -4.81 9.18 12.90
N ALA A 14 -5.49 8.79 11.81
CA ALA A 14 -5.08 7.64 11.03
C ALA A 14 -3.84 8.02 10.23
N ALA A 15 -2.79 7.20 10.37
CA ALA A 15 -1.55 7.36 9.64
C ALA A 15 -1.50 6.43 8.44
N VAL A 16 -1.06 6.95 7.30
CA VAL A 16 -1.02 6.23 6.02
C VAL A 16 0.30 6.50 5.33
N LEU A 17 1.01 5.45 4.94
CA LEU A 17 2.16 5.54 4.06
C LEU A 17 1.77 5.04 2.67
N TYR A 18 1.77 5.93 1.68
CA TYR A 18 1.64 5.56 0.27
C TYR A 18 3.00 5.19 -0.29
N VAL A 19 3.02 4.15 -1.12
CA VAL A 19 4.22 3.64 -1.79
C VAL A 19 3.87 3.46 -3.26
N ASP A 20 4.67 4.06 -4.14
CA ASP A 20 4.52 3.91 -5.58
C ASP A 20 5.90 4.07 -6.23
N ASN A 21 6.15 3.42 -7.38
CA ASN A 21 7.38 3.58 -8.13
C ASN A 21 7.25 4.57 -9.31
N ASP A 22 6.03 5.07 -9.57
CA ASP A 22 5.79 6.12 -10.55
C ASP A 22 5.93 7.52 -9.91
N PRO A 23 6.94 8.31 -10.31
CA PRO A 23 7.16 9.65 -9.77
C PRO A 23 5.97 10.60 -10.06
N VAL A 24 5.18 10.35 -11.09
CA VAL A 24 3.99 11.16 -11.44
C VAL A 24 2.89 10.98 -10.39
N VAL A 25 2.70 9.76 -9.88
CA VAL A 25 1.69 9.47 -8.85
C VAL A 25 1.99 10.25 -7.58
N LEU A 26 3.25 10.30 -7.17
CA LEU A 26 3.67 11.02 -5.98
C LEU A 26 3.53 12.54 -6.13
N ALA A 27 3.88 13.09 -7.28
CA ALA A 27 3.69 14.52 -7.57
C ALA A 27 2.22 14.92 -7.47
N HIS A 28 1.32 14.10 -8.05
CA HIS A 28 -0.12 14.35 -8.01
C HIS A 28 -0.74 14.16 -6.63
N ALA A 29 -0.28 13.14 -5.90
CA ALA A 29 -0.78 12.87 -4.56
C ALA A 29 -0.34 13.95 -3.56
N ARG A 30 0.91 14.41 -3.62
CA ARG A 30 1.42 15.52 -2.80
C ARG A 30 0.69 16.84 -3.08
N ALA A 31 0.41 17.15 -4.34
CA ALA A 31 -0.32 18.37 -4.71
C ALA A 31 -1.76 18.42 -4.18
N ARG A 32 -2.33 17.28 -3.77
CA ARG A 32 -3.69 17.16 -3.23
C ARG A 32 -3.75 17.15 -1.71
N LEU A 33 -2.62 17.14 -1.02
CA LEU A 33 -2.57 17.30 0.42
C LEU A 33 -2.73 18.79 0.75
N SER A 34 -3.68 19.11 1.63
CA SER A 34 -3.76 20.44 2.25
C SER A 34 -4.15 20.29 3.72
N GLY A 35 -3.56 21.13 4.57
CA GLY A 35 -3.91 21.20 6.00
C GLY A 35 -3.30 20.10 6.88
N THR A 36 -3.93 19.81 8.01
CA THR A 36 -3.40 18.95 9.09
C THR A 36 -3.16 17.49 8.72
N ALA A 37 -3.67 17.03 7.57
CA ALA A 37 -3.45 15.70 7.04
C ALA A 37 -1.97 15.43 6.65
N GLU A 38 -1.17 16.47 6.41
CA GLU A 38 0.26 16.32 6.06
C GLU A 38 1.08 15.61 7.13
N ARG A 39 0.68 15.67 8.41
CA ARG A 39 1.47 15.11 9.51
C ARG A 39 1.35 13.60 9.66
N SER A 40 0.25 13.01 9.19
CA SER A 40 0.01 11.55 9.31
C SER A 40 -0.01 10.83 7.97
N VAL A 41 0.20 11.54 6.85
CA VAL A 41 0.25 10.94 5.51
C VAL A 41 1.65 11.04 4.91
N GLY A 42 2.32 9.90 4.78
CA GLY A 42 3.63 9.77 4.16
C GLY A 42 3.55 9.29 2.71
N TYR A 43 4.58 9.60 1.93
CA TYR A 43 4.74 9.18 0.54
C TYR A 43 6.17 8.71 0.29
N LEU A 44 6.29 7.49 -0.20
CA LEU A 44 7.56 6.85 -0.54
C LEU A 44 7.59 6.51 -2.04
N GLU A 45 8.62 7.00 -2.73
CA GLU A 45 9.00 6.47 -4.03
C GLU A 45 9.81 5.20 -3.84
N ALA A 46 9.20 4.04 -4.10
CA ALA A 46 9.86 2.75 -4.00
C ALA A 46 9.12 1.69 -4.80
N ASP A 47 9.87 0.68 -5.24
CA ASP A 47 9.29 -0.50 -5.86
C ASP A 47 8.75 -1.46 -4.79
N ALA A 48 7.48 -1.82 -4.89
CA ALA A 48 6.86 -2.79 -3.98
C ALA A 48 7.50 -4.19 -4.10
N LEU A 49 8.20 -4.49 -5.20
CA LEU A 49 8.99 -5.72 -5.37
C LEU A 49 10.24 -5.77 -4.50
N ASP A 50 10.63 -4.64 -3.88
CA ASP A 50 11.70 -4.57 -2.88
C ASP A 50 11.12 -4.22 -1.49
N PRO A 51 10.72 -5.23 -0.69
CA PRO A 51 10.11 -4.98 0.62
C PRO A 51 11.02 -4.29 1.63
N GLY A 52 12.34 -4.37 1.47
CA GLY A 52 13.30 -3.89 2.48
C GLY A 52 13.13 -2.39 2.77
N PRO A 53 13.33 -1.52 1.77
CA PRO A 53 13.13 -0.08 1.90
C PRO A 53 11.69 0.29 2.32
N VAL A 54 10.70 -0.40 1.76
CA VAL A 54 9.28 -0.15 2.05
C VAL A 54 8.96 -0.41 3.52
N LEU A 55 9.37 -1.55 4.06
CA LEU A 55 9.14 -1.93 5.45
C LEU A 55 9.93 -1.03 6.42
N ALA A 56 11.14 -0.62 6.06
CA ALA A 56 11.93 0.32 6.88
C ALA A 56 11.24 1.69 6.98
N ALA A 57 10.75 2.22 5.87
CA ALA A 57 9.97 3.45 5.85
C ALA A 57 8.65 3.30 6.62
N ALA A 58 7.94 2.18 6.44
CA ALA A 58 6.70 1.91 7.16
C ALA A 58 6.90 1.90 8.69
N ARG A 59 7.97 1.28 9.19
CA ARG A 59 8.31 1.27 10.63
C ARG A 59 8.65 2.65 11.18
N SER A 60 9.09 3.57 10.32
CA SER A 60 9.41 4.94 10.70
C SER A 60 8.19 5.85 10.66
N ALA A 61 7.22 5.54 9.79
CA ALA A 61 6.01 6.35 9.59
C ALA A 61 4.79 5.88 10.42
N LEU A 62 4.73 4.60 10.81
CA LEU A 62 3.58 3.98 11.47
C LEU A 62 3.97 3.37 12.83
N ASP A 63 3.01 3.29 13.75
CA ASP A 63 3.17 2.60 15.04
C ASP A 63 3.03 1.08 14.89
N PHE A 64 4.16 0.38 14.71
CA PHE A 64 4.21 -1.09 14.66
C PHE A 64 4.01 -1.76 16.03
N GLY A 65 3.74 -1.00 17.10
CA GLY A 65 3.20 -1.53 18.36
C GLY A 65 1.70 -1.89 18.25
N ARG A 66 1.04 -1.54 17.15
CA ARG A 66 -0.38 -1.80 16.89
C ARG A 66 -0.58 -2.52 15.55
N PRO A 67 -1.73 -3.19 15.34
CA PRO A 67 -2.08 -3.75 14.05
C PRO A 67 -2.01 -2.73 12.91
N VAL A 68 -1.48 -3.16 11.76
CA VAL A 68 -1.35 -2.36 10.53
C VAL A 68 -2.22 -2.98 9.43
N ALA A 69 -2.88 -2.14 8.64
CA ALA A 69 -3.55 -2.59 7.42
C ALA A 69 -2.61 -2.46 6.22
N LEU A 70 -2.27 -3.57 5.58
CA LEU A 70 -1.52 -3.61 4.33
C LEU A 70 -2.49 -3.62 3.15
N SER A 71 -2.37 -2.64 2.26
CA SER A 71 -3.23 -2.49 1.10
C SER A 71 -2.45 -2.74 -0.19
N LEU A 72 -2.67 -3.89 -0.81
CA LEU A 72 -2.15 -4.29 -2.12
C LEU A 72 -3.27 -4.28 -3.17
N ILE A 73 -3.89 -3.12 -3.35
CA ILE A 73 -5.03 -2.92 -4.25
C ILE A 73 -4.53 -2.57 -5.65
N ALA A 74 -5.00 -3.32 -6.64
CA ALA A 74 -4.67 -3.13 -8.05
C ALA A 74 -3.16 -3.11 -8.36
N LEU A 75 -2.40 -3.94 -7.64
CA LEU A 75 -0.93 -3.99 -7.74
C LEU A 75 -0.46 -5.34 -8.31
N LEU A 76 -0.90 -6.44 -7.72
CA LEU A 76 -0.31 -7.76 -7.97
C LEU A 76 -0.46 -8.25 -9.42
N HIS A 77 -1.40 -7.73 -10.20
CA HIS A 77 -1.55 -8.09 -11.61
C HIS A 77 -0.46 -7.48 -12.52
N PHE A 78 0.41 -6.62 -11.99
CA PHE A 78 1.63 -6.15 -12.65
C PHE A 78 2.89 -6.90 -12.19
N VAL A 79 2.77 -7.78 -11.20
CA VAL A 79 3.91 -8.54 -10.66
C VAL A 79 4.08 -9.81 -11.50
N PRO A 80 5.25 -10.00 -12.15
CA PRO A 80 5.50 -11.21 -12.94
C PRO A 80 5.72 -12.41 -12.01
N ASP A 81 5.42 -13.62 -12.50
CA ASP A 81 5.63 -14.87 -11.75
C ASP A 81 7.10 -15.04 -11.31
N SER A 82 8.06 -14.54 -12.10
CA SER A 82 9.50 -14.57 -11.76
C SER A 82 9.85 -13.76 -10.52
N ALA A 83 8.97 -12.87 -10.05
CA ALA A 83 9.12 -12.14 -8.80
C ALA A 83 8.51 -12.90 -7.60
N GLU A 84 8.03 -14.14 -7.81
CA GLU A 84 7.48 -15.01 -6.77
C GLU A 84 6.37 -14.30 -5.94
N PRO A 85 5.25 -13.89 -6.54
CA PRO A 85 4.26 -12.97 -5.94
C PRO A 85 3.72 -13.46 -4.59
N HIS A 86 3.54 -14.78 -4.41
CA HIS A 86 3.14 -15.35 -3.13
C HIS A 86 4.20 -15.14 -2.04
N ALA A 87 5.47 -15.35 -2.37
CA ALA A 87 6.57 -15.13 -1.44
C ALA A 87 6.74 -13.64 -1.13
N LEU A 88 6.56 -12.77 -2.14
CA LEU A 88 6.56 -11.32 -1.97
C LEU A 88 5.49 -10.88 -0.95
N VAL A 89 4.23 -11.30 -1.15
CA VAL A 89 3.13 -10.95 -0.23
C VAL A 89 3.40 -11.49 1.17
N ARG A 90 3.90 -12.74 1.29
CA ARG A 90 4.27 -13.32 2.59
C ARG A 90 5.33 -12.47 3.31
N ARG A 91 6.38 -12.01 2.63
CA ARG A 91 7.41 -11.16 3.24
C ARG A 91 6.83 -9.89 3.86
N TYR A 92 5.84 -9.27 3.21
CA TYR A 92 5.15 -8.13 3.79
C TYR A 92 4.30 -8.53 5.00
N VAL A 93 3.45 -9.56 4.87
CA VAL A 93 2.53 -10.00 5.92
C VAL A 93 3.29 -10.45 7.18
N ASP A 94 4.36 -11.22 7.02
CA ASP A 94 5.19 -11.73 8.11
C ASP A 94 5.89 -10.61 8.90
N ALA A 95 6.09 -9.45 8.27
CA ALA A 95 6.71 -8.29 8.91
C ALA A 95 5.73 -7.45 9.75
N LEU A 96 4.42 -7.68 9.62
CA LEU A 96 3.38 -6.90 10.29
C LEU A 96 3.09 -7.42 11.71
N PRO A 97 2.66 -6.55 12.64
CA PRO A 97 2.27 -6.96 13.99
C PRO A 97 1.07 -7.93 13.99
N PRO A 98 0.94 -8.84 14.97
CA PRO A 98 -0.25 -9.68 15.11
C PRO A 98 -1.56 -8.87 15.15
N GLY A 99 -2.62 -9.39 14.51
CA GLY A 99 -3.90 -8.70 14.36
C GLY A 99 -3.97 -7.73 13.17
N SER A 100 -2.88 -7.57 12.42
CA SER A 100 -2.83 -6.83 11.15
C SER A 100 -3.72 -7.47 10.08
N HIS A 101 -4.07 -6.69 9.06
CA HIS A 101 -4.97 -7.11 7.98
C HIS A 101 -4.34 -6.89 6.61
N LEU A 102 -4.65 -7.79 5.66
CA LEU A 102 -4.30 -7.66 4.26
C LEU A 102 -5.56 -7.34 3.45
N LEU A 103 -5.53 -6.24 2.70
CA LEU A 103 -6.50 -5.92 1.67
C LEU A 103 -5.83 -6.11 0.31
N LEU A 104 -6.47 -6.88 -0.57
CA LEU A 104 -5.87 -7.27 -1.85
C LEU A 104 -6.95 -7.31 -2.92
N SER A 105 -6.66 -6.74 -4.08
CA SER A 105 -7.43 -6.96 -5.30
C SER A 105 -6.52 -7.42 -6.43
N HIS A 106 -7.01 -8.35 -7.25
CA HIS A 106 -6.25 -8.92 -8.35
C HIS A 106 -7.13 -9.01 -9.60
N GLY A 107 -6.54 -8.69 -10.74
CA GLY A 107 -7.24 -8.82 -12.02
C GLY A 107 -7.39 -10.29 -12.37
N THR A 108 -8.58 -10.71 -12.77
CA THR A 108 -8.83 -12.07 -13.26
C THR A 108 -9.39 -12.02 -14.68
N ARG A 109 -8.98 -12.97 -15.52
CA ARG A 109 -9.55 -13.17 -16.86
C ARG A 109 -10.74 -14.12 -16.85
N GLU A 110 -11.06 -14.75 -15.72
CA GLU A 110 -12.12 -15.77 -15.62
C GLU A 110 -13.51 -15.24 -15.97
N LEU A 111 -13.71 -13.92 -15.82
CA LEU A 111 -14.98 -13.25 -16.13
C LEU A 111 -15.04 -12.69 -17.55
N LEU A 112 -13.96 -12.83 -18.34
CA LEU A 112 -13.93 -12.42 -19.74
C LEU A 112 -14.50 -13.53 -20.62
N PRO A 113 -15.31 -13.19 -21.65
CA PRO A 113 -15.74 -14.18 -22.62
C PRO A 113 -14.53 -14.83 -23.31
N ALA A 114 -14.68 -16.10 -23.67
CA ALA A 114 -13.64 -16.82 -24.40
C ALA A 114 -13.29 -16.05 -25.69
N PRO A 115 -12.00 -15.97 -26.06
CA PRO A 115 -11.62 -15.35 -27.31
C PRO A 115 -12.31 -16.08 -28.48
N THR A 116 -12.95 -15.30 -29.35
CA THR A 116 -13.56 -15.76 -30.61
C THR A 116 -12.51 -16.21 -31.61
#